data_AF-A0A2T4T428-F1
#
_entry.id   AF-A0A2T4T428-F1
#
_cell.length_a   1.000
_cell.length_b   1.000
_cell.length_c   1.000
_cell.angle_alpha   90.00
_cell.angle_beta   90.00
_cell.angle_gamma   90.00
#
_symmetry.space_group_name_H-M   'P 1'
#
loop_
_entity.id
_entity.type
_entity.pdbx_description
1 polymer ?
#
loop_
_entity_poly.entity_id
_entity_poly.type
_entity_poly.pdbx_seq_one_letter_code
_entity_poly.pdbx_strand_id
1 'polypeptide(L)'
;MFYRYCLLILSVLFSCTAFAQENTVNKPQEPILGYYHLGMNFDEYWDQTQKMKEATEVTDSSSLLSKYLISINGITFDVADLISPAAGIGGTDYDNYTKETFPLFFTGQTYSLENNLVSVTIKTPYYDINDNLCYMPAGLYEQQHLPKNQCMFDVYNIELHNQLVSLTETLESYLSKKYGTPTKEYPIAKLQPLRKKELFRQLPVCWFNLCYSGAILPKAEWQTGNMKVIMGITNSATIFISFLDETLLSHQNLDRIFAPADQSRPIVEW
;
A
#
# COMPACT_ATOMS: atom_id res chain seq x y z
N MET A 1 -58.72 2.29 1.68
CA MET A 1 -57.47 1.73 2.22
C MET A 1 -56.24 2.43 1.63
N PHE A 2 -56.19 3.79 1.65
CA PHE A 2 -55.12 4.57 0.98
C PHE A 2 -54.42 5.59 1.88
N TYR A 3 -55.01 6.00 3.01
CA TYR A 3 -54.47 7.05 3.88
C TYR A 3 -53.38 6.60 4.87
N ARG A 4 -53.11 5.29 5.01
CA ARG A 4 -52.07 4.77 5.94
C ARG A 4 -50.67 4.67 5.35
N TYR A 5 -50.51 4.80 4.03
CA TYR A 5 -49.20 4.71 3.37
C TYR A 5 -48.52 6.07 3.15
N CYS A 6 -49.27 7.18 3.12
CA CYS A 6 -48.69 8.51 2.94
C CYS A 6 -47.82 8.97 4.12
N LEU A 7 -48.13 8.54 5.35
CA LEU A 7 -47.37 8.92 6.56
C LEU A 7 -45.99 8.26 6.64
N LEU A 8 -45.80 7.08 6.03
CA LEU A 8 -44.52 6.38 5.96
C LEU A 8 -43.55 6.99 4.93
N ILE A 9 -44.07 7.73 3.94
CA ILE A 9 -43.24 8.41 2.94
C ILE A 9 -42.71 9.74 3.48
N LEU A 10 -43.47 10.44 4.35
CA LEU A 10 -42.97 11.66 5.00
C LEU A 10 -41.86 11.39 6.03
N SER A 11 -41.88 10.25 6.72
CA SER A 11 -40.83 9.91 7.70
C SER A 11 -39.47 9.58 7.08
N VAL A 12 -39.44 9.19 5.80
CA VAL A 12 -38.18 8.91 5.06
C VAL A 12 -37.56 10.18 4.48
N LEU A 13 -38.35 11.26 4.29
CA LEU A 13 -37.87 12.53 3.74
C LEU A 13 -37.27 13.48 4.80
N PHE A 14 -37.55 13.27 6.10
CA PHE A 14 -36.97 14.09 7.18
C PHE A 14 -35.63 13.56 7.71
N SER A 15 -35.12 12.43 7.23
CA SER A 15 -33.75 11.96 7.50
C SER A 15 -32.69 12.74 6.71
N CYS A 16 -33.09 13.52 5.70
CA CYS A 16 -32.20 14.24 4.77
C CYS A 16 -32.04 15.73 5.09
N THR A 17 -32.07 16.11 6.36
CA THR A 17 -31.63 17.45 6.82
C THR A 17 -30.47 17.32 7.78
N ALA A 18 -29.35 16.80 7.26
CA ALA A 18 -28.05 17.07 7.87
C ALA A 18 -27.83 18.59 7.87
N PHE A 19 -27.48 19.14 9.02
CA PHE A 19 -27.32 20.59 9.20
C PHE A 19 -26.24 21.13 8.28
N ALA A 20 -26.48 22.32 7.73
CA ALA A 20 -25.43 23.08 7.06
C ALA A 20 -24.36 23.46 8.10
N GLN A 21 -23.18 22.85 7.97
CA GLN A 21 -21.96 23.27 8.65
C GLN A 21 -20.84 23.42 7.61
N GLU A 22 -19.94 24.34 7.89
CA GLU A 22 -19.16 25.13 6.93
C GLU A 22 -18.30 24.36 5.90
N ASN A 23 -18.04 25.05 4.79
CA ASN A 23 -17.20 24.59 3.67
C ASN A 23 -15.87 23.98 4.13
N THR A 24 -15.73 22.66 3.97
CA THR A 24 -14.43 22.05 3.66
C THR A 24 -14.56 21.27 2.35
N VAL A 25 -13.61 21.48 1.43
CA VAL A 25 -13.61 20.88 0.10
C VAL A 25 -13.13 19.43 0.22
N ASN A 26 -14.04 18.52 0.53
CA ASN A 26 -13.83 17.09 0.38
C ASN A 26 -15.05 16.49 -0.33
N LYS A 27 -14.87 16.13 -1.61
CA LYS A 27 -15.73 15.11 -2.22
C LYS A 27 -15.56 13.82 -1.40
N PRO A 28 -16.59 12.99 -1.22
CA PRO A 28 -16.41 11.66 -0.66
C PRO A 28 -15.33 10.94 -1.47
N GLN A 29 -14.23 10.54 -0.82
CA GLN A 29 -13.24 9.69 -1.47
C GLN A 29 -13.92 8.36 -1.80
N GLU A 30 -13.74 7.84 -3.02
CA GLU A 30 -14.25 6.49 -3.32
C GLU A 30 -13.58 5.49 -2.37
N PRO A 31 -14.34 4.56 -1.76
CA PRO A 31 -13.78 3.66 -0.77
C PRO A 31 -12.74 2.73 -1.40
N ILE A 32 -11.55 2.74 -0.80
CA ILE A 32 -10.46 1.80 -1.03
C ILE A 32 -10.99 0.40 -0.70
N LEU A 33 -11.00 -0.46 -1.73
CA LEU A 33 -11.49 -1.85 -1.66
C LEU A 33 -12.97 -2.00 -1.23
N GLY A 34 -13.74 -0.91 -1.20
CA GLY A 34 -15.14 -0.89 -0.75
C GLY A 34 -15.33 -0.70 0.76
N TYR A 35 -14.26 -0.66 1.56
CA TYR A 35 -14.32 -0.60 3.03
C TYR A 35 -13.64 0.62 3.64
N TYR A 36 -12.47 1.01 3.12
CA TYR A 36 -11.59 2.00 3.76
C TYR A 36 -11.59 3.34 3.02
N HIS A 37 -11.25 4.43 3.69
CA HIS A 37 -10.79 5.66 3.04
C HIS A 37 -9.63 6.27 3.84
N LEU A 38 -8.80 7.09 3.20
CA LEU A 38 -7.73 7.78 3.90
C LEU A 38 -8.35 8.82 4.87
N GLY A 39 -7.68 9.05 5.99
CA GLY A 39 -8.17 9.89 7.07
C GLY A 39 -9.17 9.22 8.03
N MET A 40 -9.51 7.94 7.87
CA MET A 40 -10.29 7.20 8.89
C MET A 40 -9.59 7.24 10.24
N ASN A 41 -10.33 7.53 11.31
CA ASN A 41 -9.81 7.36 12.67
C ASN A 41 -9.78 5.87 13.07
N PHE A 42 -9.18 5.56 14.22
CA PHE A 42 -9.04 4.17 14.71
C PHE A 42 -10.37 3.41 14.81
N ASP A 43 -11.43 4.03 15.36
CA ASP A 43 -12.71 3.34 15.58
C ASP A 43 -13.43 3.07 14.24
N GLU A 44 -13.39 4.04 13.31
CA GLU A 44 -13.90 3.89 11.94
C GLU A 44 -13.15 2.80 11.17
N TYR A 45 -11.81 2.82 11.23
CA TYR A 45 -10.97 1.79 10.61
C TYR A 45 -11.30 0.40 11.18
N TRP A 46 -11.41 0.27 12.50
CA TRP A 46 -11.61 -1.01 13.16
C TRP A 46 -12.99 -1.64 12.85
N ASP A 47 -14.05 -0.82 12.82
CA ASP A 47 -15.40 -1.24 12.40
C ASP A 47 -15.42 -1.73 10.94
N GLN A 48 -14.74 -1.02 10.03
CA GLN A 48 -14.63 -1.43 8.63
C GLN A 48 -13.75 -2.69 8.45
N THR A 49 -12.69 -2.83 9.25
CA THR A 49 -11.89 -4.05 9.32
C THR A 49 -12.74 -5.27 9.71
N GLN A 50 -13.65 -5.18 10.68
CA GLN A 50 -14.53 -6.31 11.01
C GLN A 50 -15.49 -6.65 9.87
N LYS A 51 -16.09 -5.65 9.22
CA LYS A 51 -16.99 -5.85 8.05
C LYS A 51 -16.25 -6.48 6.87
N MET A 52 -15.03 -6.03 6.59
CA MET A 52 -14.18 -6.62 5.56
C MET A 52 -13.82 -8.07 5.91
N LYS A 53 -13.48 -8.35 7.18
CA LYS A 53 -13.16 -9.70 7.65
C LYS A 53 -14.33 -10.66 7.41
N GLU A 54 -15.53 -10.32 7.87
CA GLU A 54 -16.74 -11.15 7.68
C GLU A 54 -17.08 -11.38 6.20
N ALA A 55 -16.87 -10.38 5.34
CA ALA A 55 -17.21 -10.47 3.92
C ALA A 55 -16.15 -11.17 3.04
N THR A 56 -14.92 -11.37 3.55
CA THR A 56 -13.78 -11.91 2.78
C THR A 56 -13.22 -13.20 3.35
N GLU A 57 -13.78 -13.70 4.45
CA GLU A 57 -13.36 -14.94 5.10
C GLU A 57 -13.57 -16.16 4.20
N VAL A 58 -12.49 -16.89 3.96
CA VAL A 58 -12.47 -18.18 3.26
C VAL A 58 -11.94 -19.23 4.24
N THR A 59 -12.79 -20.19 4.58
CA THR A 59 -12.39 -21.36 5.37
C THR A 59 -11.54 -22.29 4.52
N ASP A 60 -10.25 -22.40 4.84
CA ASP A 60 -9.39 -23.43 4.26
C ASP A 60 -9.66 -24.77 4.99
N SER A 61 -10.22 -25.77 4.32
CA SER A 61 -10.48 -27.07 4.94
C SER A 61 -9.22 -27.89 5.25
N SER A 62 -8.06 -27.45 4.75
CA SER A 62 -6.75 -28.08 4.99
C SER A 62 -5.92 -27.40 6.10
N SER A 63 -6.30 -26.20 6.53
CA SER A 63 -5.59 -25.43 7.57
C SER A 63 -6.56 -24.91 8.63
N LEU A 64 -6.20 -24.98 9.92
CA LEU A 64 -7.06 -24.45 11.00
C LEU A 64 -7.13 -22.91 11.06
N LEU A 65 -6.69 -22.22 10.00
CA LEU A 65 -6.63 -20.77 9.90
C LEU A 65 -7.50 -20.28 8.74
N SER A 66 -8.38 -19.31 9.04
CA SER A 66 -9.11 -18.55 8.02
C SER A 66 -8.16 -17.73 7.16
N LYS A 67 -8.46 -17.63 5.86
CA LYS A 67 -7.82 -16.69 4.94
C LYS A 67 -8.80 -15.56 4.62
N TYR A 68 -8.30 -14.35 4.37
CA TYR A 68 -9.14 -13.20 4.03
C TYR A 68 -8.75 -12.73 2.65
N LEU A 69 -9.60 -13.01 1.65
CA LEU A 69 -9.22 -12.94 0.24
C LEU A 69 -10.16 -12.04 -0.57
N ILE A 70 -9.59 -11.21 -1.44
CA ILE A 70 -10.33 -10.43 -2.44
C ILE A 70 -9.80 -10.70 -3.84
N SER A 71 -10.64 -10.55 -4.87
CA SER A 71 -10.21 -10.66 -6.28
C SER A 71 -10.24 -9.31 -6.97
N ILE A 72 -9.11 -8.90 -7.55
CA ILE A 72 -8.96 -7.68 -8.35
C ILE A 72 -8.53 -8.12 -9.75
N ASN A 73 -9.41 -7.92 -10.75
CA ASN A 73 -9.17 -8.36 -12.13
C ASN A 73 -8.81 -9.85 -12.28
N GLY A 74 -9.37 -10.72 -11.42
CA GLY A 74 -9.06 -12.15 -11.40
C GLY A 74 -7.77 -12.52 -10.64
N ILE A 75 -7.02 -11.54 -10.13
CA ILE A 75 -5.86 -11.77 -9.27
C ILE A 75 -6.33 -11.78 -7.81
N THR A 76 -6.00 -12.85 -7.07
CA THR A 76 -6.33 -12.98 -5.65
C THR A 76 -5.33 -12.22 -4.78
N PHE A 77 -5.83 -11.34 -3.92
CA PHE A 77 -5.07 -10.63 -2.88
C PHE A 77 -5.45 -11.15 -1.50
N ASP A 78 -4.44 -11.27 -0.63
CA ASP A 78 -4.60 -11.50 0.79
C ASP A 78 -4.75 -10.15 1.50
N VAL A 79 -5.77 -10.04 2.35
CA VAL A 79 -6.06 -8.85 3.17
C VAL A 79 -5.93 -9.15 4.66
N ALA A 80 -5.27 -10.24 5.06
CA ALA A 80 -4.96 -10.54 6.46
C ALA A 80 -4.12 -9.43 7.14
N ASP A 81 -3.22 -8.77 6.41
CA ASP A 81 -2.49 -7.59 6.93
C ASP A 81 -3.44 -6.44 7.32
N LEU A 82 -4.67 -6.38 6.76
CA LEU A 82 -5.70 -5.38 7.07
C LEU A 82 -6.60 -5.76 8.26
N ILE A 83 -6.53 -7.01 8.77
CA ILE A 83 -7.30 -7.41 9.96
C ILE A 83 -6.62 -7.06 11.29
N SER A 84 -5.45 -6.42 11.21
CA SER A 84 -4.70 -5.89 12.36
C SER A 84 -4.80 -4.36 12.43
N PRO A 85 -4.59 -3.75 13.62
CA PRO A 85 -4.43 -2.30 13.74
C PRO A 85 -3.37 -1.74 12.78
N ALA A 86 -3.68 -0.63 12.12
CA ALA A 86 -2.74 0.05 11.23
C ALA A 86 -1.50 0.53 12.01
N ALA A 87 -0.30 0.24 11.51
CA ALA A 87 0.95 0.55 12.20
C ALA A 87 1.16 2.06 12.34
N GLY A 88 1.34 2.55 13.56
CA GLY A 88 1.61 3.97 13.81
C GLY A 88 3.00 4.36 13.35
N ILE A 89 3.10 5.39 12.51
CA ILE A 89 4.37 6.00 12.10
C ILE A 89 4.95 6.77 13.28
N GLY A 90 6.18 6.46 13.68
CA GLY A 90 6.90 7.12 14.76
C GLY A 90 8.22 7.78 14.33
N GLY A 91 8.96 8.31 15.32
CA GLY A 91 10.25 8.97 15.08
C GLY A 91 11.28 8.06 14.40
N THR A 92 11.34 6.78 14.75
CA THR A 92 12.25 5.81 14.11
C THR A 92 11.92 5.58 12.64
N ASP A 93 10.65 5.62 12.27
CA ASP A 93 10.21 5.50 10.88
C ASP A 93 10.63 6.76 10.09
N TYR A 94 10.45 7.94 10.70
CA TYR A 94 10.92 9.22 10.18
C TYR A 94 12.45 9.29 10.03
N ASP A 95 13.23 8.81 11.00
CA ASP A 95 14.71 8.81 10.94
C ASP A 95 15.26 7.94 9.80
N ASN A 96 14.53 6.88 9.42
CA ASN A 96 14.88 6.00 8.30
C ASN A 96 14.31 6.47 6.94
N TYR A 97 13.33 7.37 6.96
CA TYR A 97 12.65 7.88 5.79
C TYR A 97 13.55 8.80 4.95
N THR A 98 13.49 8.69 3.63
CA THR A 98 14.42 9.40 2.72
C THR A 98 13.71 10.31 1.73
N LYS A 99 14.40 11.36 1.29
CA LYS A 99 13.87 12.44 0.42
C LYS A 99 13.36 12.01 -0.96
N GLU A 100 13.54 10.75 -1.34
CA GLU A 100 13.17 10.20 -2.65
C GLU A 100 12.17 9.03 -2.58
N THR A 101 11.85 8.51 -1.39
CA THR A 101 11.10 7.24 -1.23
C THR A 101 9.59 7.42 -1.17
N PHE A 102 9.00 8.17 -2.09
CA PHE A 102 7.70 8.77 -1.79
C PHE A 102 6.62 8.59 -2.87
N PRO A 103 5.38 8.17 -2.52
CA PRO A 103 4.89 7.10 -1.62
C PRO A 103 5.79 5.98 -1.05
N LEU A 104 6.74 5.49 -1.84
CA LEU A 104 7.29 4.12 -1.82
C LEU A 104 7.72 3.52 -0.46
N PHE A 105 8.21 4.33 0.49
CA PHE A 105 8.63 3.87 1.83
C PHE A 105 7.47 3.22 2.61
N PHE A 106 6.27 3.77 2.47
CA PHE A 106 5.08 3.39 3.25
C PHE A 106 4.18 2.38 2.52
N THR A 107 4.67 1.72 1.46
CA THR A 107 3.92 0.68 0.70
C THR A 107 4.16 -0.74 1.21
N GLY A 108 4.71 -0.91 2.41
CA GLY A 108 5.01 -2.24 2.97
C GLY A 108 3.84 -2.91 3.69
N GLN A 109 2.89 -2.12 4.19
CA GLN A 109 1.75 -2.53 5.02
C GLN A 109 0.77 -1.36 5.14
N THR A 110 -0.17 -1.44 6.07
CA THR A 110 -1.14 -0.40 6.40
C THR A 110 -0.62 0.47 7.55
N TYR A 111 -0.68 1.79 7.40
CA TYR A 111 -0.10 2.75 8.35
C TYR A 111 -1.11 3.80 8.83
N SER A 112 -0.94 4.22 10.08
CA SER A 112 -1.60 5.38 10.67
C SER A 112 -0.61 6.47 11.06
N LEU A 113 -1.05 7.73 11.02
CA LEU A 113 -0.32 8.92 11.44
C LEU A 113 -1.28 9.81 12.21
N GLU A 114 -0.88 10.28 13.40
CA GLU A 114 -1.75 11.07 14.30
C GLU A 114 -3.13 10.42 14.53
N ASN A 115 -3.16 9.08 14.70
CA ASN A 115 -4.35 8.21 14.84
C ASN A 115 -5.27 8.09 13.60
N ASN A 116 -4.88 8.62 12.45
CA ASN A 116 -5.65 8.54 11.20
C ASN A 116 -4.98 7.63 10.17
N LEU A 117 -5.77 6.88 9.41
CA LEU A 117 -5.32 5.97 8.35
C LEU A 117 -4.70 6.75 7.18
N VAL A 118 -3.42 6.51 6.87
CA VAL A 118 -2.67 7.22 5.81
C VAL A 118 -2.09 6.32 4.73
N SER A 119 -2.07 5.01 4.96
CA SER A 119 -1.69 4.00 3.97
C SER A 119 -2.52 2.73 4.15
N VAL A 120 -2.98 2.15 3.05
CA VAL A 120 -3.54 0.79 2.97
C VAL A 120 -2.74 0.02 1.92
N THR A 121 -2.14 -1.10 2.29
CA THR A 121 -1.41 -1.96 1.35
C THR A 121 -1.96 -3.38 1.36
N ILE A 122 -2.24 -3.92 0.18
CA ILE A 122 -2.63 -5.32 -0.04
C ILE A 122 -1.60 -6.03 -0.90
N LYS A 123 -1.46 -7.34 -0.71
CA LYS A 123 -0.47 -8.18 -1.41
C LYS A 123 -1.16 -9.43 -1.95
N THR A 124 -0.65 -10.04 -3.03
CA THR A 124 -1.02 -11.43 -3.34
C THR A 124 -0.53 -12.35 -2.22
N PRO A 125 -1.18 -13.49 -1.96
CA PRO A 125 -0.67 -14.50 -1.04
C PRO A 125 0.79 -14.86 -1.34
N TYR A 126 1.55 -15.21 -0.31
CA TYR A 126 2.91 -15.72 -0.49
C TYR A 126 2.89 -17.04 -1.28
N TYR A 127 3.86 -17.21 -2.18
CA TYR A 127 4.17 -18.51 -2.76
C TYR A 127 4.74 -19.43 -1.67
N ASP A 128 4.50 -20.74 -1.78
CA ASP A 128 4.98 -21.71 -0.80
C ASP A 128 6.52 -21.62 -0.68
N ILE A 129 6.98 -21.40 0.55
CA ILE A 129 8.37 -21.09 0.90
C ILE A 129 9.30 -22.26 0.51
N ASN A 130 8.76 -23.47 0.42
CA ASN A 130 9.52 -24.67 0.11
C ASN A 130 10.00 -24.78 -1.34
N ASP A 131 9.37 -24.06 -2.30
CA ASP A 131 9.65 -24.25 -3.73
C ASP A 131 10.35 -23.06 -4.43
N ASN A 132 10.14 -21.79 -4.03
CA ASN A 132 10.50 -20.65 -4.90
C ASN A 132 11.03 -19.39 -4.20
N LEU A 133 12.33 -19.39 -3.86
CA LEU A 133 13.08 -18.15 -3.62
C LEU A 133 13.28 -17.41 -4.95
N CYS A 134 12.43 -16.42 -5.26
CA CYS A 134 12.50 -15.69 -6.53
C CYS A 134 13.63 -14.64 -6.55
N TYR A 135 13.75 -13.88 -5.46
CA TYR A 135 14.69 -12.77 -5.32
C TYR A 135 15.56 -12.95 -4.08
N MET A 136 16.86 -12.72 -4.20
CA MET A 136 17.78 -12.55 -3.07
C MET A 136 18.48 -11.20 -3.16
N PRO A 137 18.78 -10.52 -2.04
CA PRO A 137 19.62 -9.33 -2.07
C PRO A 137 20.94 -9.63 -2.77
N ALA A 138 21.36 -8.75 -3.67
CA ALA A 138 22.64 -8.86 -4.36
C ALA A 138 23.81 -8.79 -3.37
N GLY A 139 25.00 -9.15 -3.84
CA GLY A 139 26.21 -9.08 -3.01
C GLY A 139 26.45 -7.71 -2.37
N LEU A 140 27.14 -7.70 -1.23
CA LEU A 140 27.38 -6.47 -0.46
C LEU A 140 28.17 -5.42 -1.26
N TYR A 141 29.05 -5.87 -2.17
CA TYR A 141 29.86 -5.01 -3.03
C TYR A 141 29.00 -4.24 -4.05
N GLU A 142 28.00 -4.90 -4.61
CA GLU A 142 27.04 -4.34 -5.56
C GLU A 142 26.13 -3.30 -4.90
N GLN A 143 25.84 -3.47 -3.60
CA GLN A 143 24.96 -2.58 -2.84
C GLN A 143 25.68 -1.39 -2.18
N GLN A 144 27.01 -1.45 -1.97
CA GLN A 144 27.77 -0.44 -1.20
C GLN A 144 27.74 0.99 -1.78
N HIS A 145 27.38 1.13 -3.06
CA HIS A 145 27.32 2.41 -3.77
C HIS A 145 25.89 2.94 -3.96
N LEU A 146 24.88 2.17 -3.54
CA LEU A 146 23.49 2.57 -3.70
C LEU A 146 23.08 3.59 -2.63
N PRO A 147 22.15 4.52 -2.95
CA PRO A 147 21.46 5.32 -1.95
C PRO A 147 20.86 4.44 -0.84
N LYS A 148 20.79 4.92 0.42
CA LYS A 148 20.29 4.13 1.58
C LYS A 148 18.87 3.57 1.38
N ASN A 149 18.07 4.25 0.57
CA ASN A 149 16.72 3.88 0.16
C ASN A 149 16.66 2.83 -0.95
N GLN A 150 17.79 2.44 -1.52
CA GLN A 150 17.86 1.56 -2.67
C GLN A 150 18.63 0.28 -2.35
N CYS A 151 18.23 -0.80 -2.99
CA CYS A 151 18.91 -2.09 -2.95
C CYS A 151 18.82 -2.77 -4.32
N MET A 152 19.59 -3.84 -4.51
CA MET A 152 19.55 -4.65 -5.72
C MET A 152 19.25 -6.10 -5.37
N PHE A 153 18.55 -6.79 -6.27
CA PHE A 153 18.21 -8.20 -6.12
C PHE A 153 18.68 -9.02 -7.32
N ASP A 154 19.20 -10.19 -7.00
CA ASP A 154 19.47 -11.27 -7.93
C ASP A 154 18.22 -12.14 -8.08
N VAL A 155 17.87 -12.48 -9.32
CA VAL A 155 16.68 -13.27 -9.67
C VAL A 155 17.07 -14.74 -9.83
N TYR A 156 16.62 -15.56 -8.90
CA TYR A 156 16.86 -17.00 -8.84
C TYR A 156 15.76 -17.80 -9.57
N ASN A 157 14.51 -17.30 -9.58
CA ASN A 157 13.45 -17.85 -10.43
C ASN A 157 13.01 -16.85 -11.51
N ILE A 158 13.53 -17.05 -12.72
CA ILE A 158 13.20 -16.27 -13.93
C ILE A 158 11.76 -16.46 -14.40
N GLU A 159 11.20 -17.65 -14.27
CA GLU A 159 9.84 -17.96 -14.71
C GLU A 159 8.81 -17.22 -13.85
N LEU A 160 8.95 -17.31 -12.52
CA LEU A 160 8.12 -16.59 -11.56
C LEU A 160 8.30 -15.07 -11.71
N HIS A 161 9.52 -14.57 -11.90
CA HIS A 161 9.74 -13.15 -12.20
C HIS A 161 8.96 -12.71 -13.46
N ASN A 162 9.09 -13.44 -14.57
CA ASN A 162 8.39 -13.12 -15.82
C ASN A 162 6.86 -13.24 -15.71
N GLN A 163 6.36 -14.17 -14.89
CA GLN A 163 4.95 -14.29 -14.57
C GLN A 163 4.48 -13.05 -13.79
N LEU A 164 5.20 -12.66 -12.73
CA LEU A 164 4.89 -11.46 -11.93
C LEU A 164 4.89 -10.20 -12.82
N VAL A 165 5.89 -10.00 -13.68
CA VAL A 165 5.91 -8.89 -14.63
C VAL A 165 4.65 -8.89 -15.52
N SER A 166 4.25 -10.06 -16.06
CA SER A 166 3.05 -10.19 -16.89
C SER A 166 1.75 -9.90 -16.11
N LEU A 167 1.70 -10.25 -14.82
CA LEU A 167 0.60 -9.89 -13.93
C LEU A 167 0.59 -8.37 -13.65
N THR A 168 1.75 -7.73 -13.49
CA THR A 168 1.81 -6.26 -13.34
C THR A 168 1.30 -5.52 -14.58
N GLU A 169 1.65 -5.96 -15.80
CA GLU A 169 1.16 -5.39 -17.07
C GLU A 169 -0.39 -5.49 -17.18
N THR A 170 -0.93 -6.64 -16.74
CA THR A 170 -2.37 -6.91 -16.73
C THR A 170 -3.11 -6.06 -15.70
N LEU A 171 -2.52 -5.90 -14.51
CA LEU A 171 -3.09 -5.13 -13.41
C LEU A 171 -3.00 -3.61 -13.67
N GLU A 172 -1.88 -3.13 -14.20
CA GLU A 172 -1.70 -1.74 -14.69
C GLU A 172 -2.80 -1.36 -15.70
N SER A 173 -3.08 -2.24 -16.66
CA SER A 173 -4.14 -2.05 -17.65
C SER A 173 -5.55 -2.03 -17.05
N TYR A 174 -5.76 -2.69 -15.91
CA TYR A 174 -7.02 -2.65 -15.18
C TYR A 174 -7.13 -1.40 -14.30
N LEU A 175 -6.12 -1.11 -13.49
CA LEU A 175 -6.07 0.06 -12.60
C LEU A 175 -6.17 1.37 -13.40
N SER A 176 -5.55 1.43 -14.59
CA SER A 176 -5.65 2.61 -15.45
C SER A 176 -7.05 2.89 -16.00
N LYS A 177 -7.95 1.88 -16.05
CA LYS A 177 -9.38 2.11 -16.36
C LYS A 177 -10.13 2.78 -15.21
N LYS A 178 -9.66 2.62 -13.97
CA LYS A 178 -10.27 3.22 -12.77
C LYS A 178 -9.63 4.56 -12.42
N TYR A 179 -8.30 4.65 -12.47
CA TYR A 179 -7.51 5.80 -12.00
C TYR A 179 -6.91 6.68 -13.11
N GLY A 180 -7.19 6.36 -14.39
CA GLY A 180 -6.66 7.09 -15.54
C GLY A 180 -5.25 6.68 -15.93
N THR A 181 -4.55 7.52 -16.69
CA THR A 181 -3.15 7.27 -17.09
C THR A 181 -2.23 7.29 -15.86
N PRO A 182 -1.24 6.38 -15.76
CA PRO A 182 -0.20 6.49 -14.74
C PRO A 182 0.49 7.85 -14.74
N THR A 183 0.77 8.39 -13.56
CA THR A 183 1.57 9.61 -13.39
C THR A 183 3.07 9.33 -13.43
N LYS A 184 3.47 8.08 -13.15
CA LYS A 184 4.85 7.60 -13.28
C LYS A 184 4.85 6.10 -13.57
N GLU A 185 5.70 5.69 -14.52
CA GLU A 185 5.90 4.28 -14.88
C GLU A 185 7.35 3.87 -14.61
N TYR A 186 7.52 2.60 -14.23
CA TYR A 186 8.79 1.98 -13.91
C TYR A 186 8.93 0.72 -14.78
N PRO A 187 9.77 0.74 -15.82
CA PRO A 187 9.95 -0.41 -16.71
C PRO A 187 10.57 -1.60 -15.97
N ILE A 188 9.80 -2.69 -15.83
CA ILE A 188 10.31 -3.98 -15.35
C ILE A 188 10.45 -4.91 -16.55
N ALA A 189 11.69 -5.27 -16.89
CA ALA A 189 11.99 -6.07 -18.07
C ALA A 189 11.90 -7.58 -17.79
N LYS A 190 11.19 -8.33 -18.64
CA LYS A 190 11.23 -9.80 -18.61
C LYS A 190 12.63 -10.30 -18.93
N LEU A 191 13.12 -11.26 -18.15
CA LEU A 191 14.45 -11.83 -18.28
C LEU A 191 14.44 -13.08 -19.18
N GLN A 192 15.49 -13.24 -19.97
CA GLN A 192 15.72 -14.48 -20.72
C GLN A 192 15.97 -15.66 -19.75
N PRO A 193 15.72 -16.92 -20.13
CA PRO A 193 16.08 -18.07 -19.30
C PRO A 193 17.56 -18.07 -18.85
N LEU A 194 17.83 -18.72 -17.71
CA LEU A 194 19.21 -18.92 -17.23
C LEU A 194 19.98 -19.82 -18.19
N ARG A 195 21.24 -19.49 -18.43
CA ARG A 195 22.18 -20.32 -19.20
C ARG A 195 22.61 -21.53 -18.38
N LYS A 196 23.10 -22.58 -19.03
CA LYS A 196 23.62 -23.76 -18.34
C LYS A 196 24.75 -23.36 -17.35
N LYS A 197 24.56 -23.66 -16.06
CA LYS A 197 25.40 -23.27 -14.90
C LYS A 197 25.23 -21.83 -14.37
N GLU A 198 24.35 -21.01 -14.95
CA GLU A 198 23.93 -19.74 -14.34
C GLU A 198 22.93 -20.06 -13.22
N LEU A 199 23.20 -19.61 -11.98
CA LEU A 199 22.37 -19.90 -10.80
C LEU A 199 21.26 -18.87 -10.57
N PHE A 200 21.55 -17.62 -10.93
CA PHE A 200 20.68 -16.47 -10.81
C PHE A 200 21.06 -15.46 -11.88
N ARG A 201 20.22 -14.46 -12.11
CA ARG A 201 20.57 -13.28 -12.90
C ARG A 201 20.29 -12.01 -12.13
N GLN A 202 21.30 -11.14 -12.04
CA GLN A 202 21.12 -9.80 -11.51
C GLN A 202 20.08 -9.02 -12.30
N LEU A 203 19.09 -8.46 -11.60
CA LEU A 203 18.15 -7.51 -12.21
C LEU A 203 18.82 -6.12 -12.20
N PRO A 204 19.07 -5.47 -13.35
CA PRO A 204 19.79 -4.21 -13.42
C PRO A 204 18.90 -3.00 -13.09
N VAL A 205 18.13 -3.09 -12.00
CA VAL A 205 17.23 -2.05 -11.50
C VAL A 205 17.36 -1.94 -9.98
N CYS A 206 17.24 -0.73 -9.45
CA CYS A 206 17.19 -0.51 -8.02
C CYS A 206 15.76 -0.73 -7.50
N TRP A 207 15.66 -1.50 -6.43
CA TRP A 207 14.45 -1.68 -5.62
C TRP A 207 14.44 -0.60 -4.54
N PHE A 208 13.26 -0.22 -4.05
CA PHE A 208 13.11 0.76 -2.98
C PHE A 208 12.88 0.07 -1.63
N ASN A 209 13.71 0.40 -0.64
CA ASN A 209 13.58 -0.07 0.74
C ASN A 209 12.30 0.47 1.38
N LEU A 210 11.63 -0.39 2.15
CA LEU A 210 10.40 -0.09 2.88
C LEU A 210 10.69 0.34 4.32
N CYS A 211 9.70 0.97 4.96
CA CYS A 211 9.79 1.52 6.33
C CYS A 211 10.31 0.53 7.38
N TYR A 212 9.75 -0.69 7.42
CA TYR A 212 10.12 -1.72 8.41
C TYR A 212 11.04 -2.80 7.85
N SER A 213 10.60 -3.48 6.79
CA SER A 213 11.33 -4.61 6.21
C SER A 213 10.89 -4.88 4.79
N GLY A 214 11.83 -5.43 4.00
CA GLY A 214 11.64 -5.72 2.60
C GLY A 214 11.84 -4.51 1.68
N ALA A 215 11.59 -4.75 0.41
CA ALA A 215 11.75 -3.78 -0.67
C ALA A 215 10.68 -4.00 -1.73
N ILE A 216 10.40 -2.95 -2.51
CA ILE A 216 9.53 -3.03 -3.68
C ILE A 216 10.24 -2.67 -4.97
N LEU A 217 9.80 -3.32 -6.04
CA LEU A 217 10.00 -2.87 -7.40
C LEU A 217 8.66 -2.30 -7.89
N PRO A 218 8.44 -0.98 -7.80
CA PRO A 218 7.22 -0.38 -8.33
C PRO A 218 7.14 -0.62 -9.84
N LYS A 219 5.91 -0.64 -10.36
CA LYS A 219 5.59 -0.73 -11.79
C LYS A 219 4.95 0.57 -12.26
N ALA A 220 3.99 1.10 -11.52
CA ALA A 220 3.24 2.30 -11.88
C ALA A 220 2.66 3.01 -10.64
N GLU A 221 2.53 4.33 -10.77
CA GLU A 221 1.84 5.23 -9.85
C GLU A 221 0.67 5.93 -10.55
N TRP A 222 -0.43 6.17 -9.84
CA TRP A 222 -1.54 7.02 -10.27
C TRP A 222 -1.88 8.02 -9.17
N GLN A 223 -2.42 9.18 -9.54
CA GLN A 223 -2.91 10.19 -8.60
C GLN A 223 -4.42 10.38 -8.75
N THR A 224 -5.15 10.35 -7.63
CA THR A 224 -6.58 10.66 -7.59
C THR A 224 -6.91 11.51 -6.36
N GLY A 225 -7.09 12.82 -6.57
CA GLY A 225 -7.10 13.79 -5.47
C GLY A 225 -5.78 13.78 -4.71
N ASN A 226 -5.84 13.62 -3.39
CA ASN A 226 -4.67 13.48 -2.52
C ASN A 226 -4.16 12.03 -2.43
N MET A 227 -4.95 11.05 -2.88
CA MET A 227 -4.56 9.65 -2.85
C MET A 227 -3.62 9.33 -4.01
N LYS A 228 -2.44 8.85 -3.68
CA LYS A 228 -1.58 8.13 -4.62
C LYS A 228 -1.86 6.63 -4.56
N VAL A 229 -2.01 6.00 -5.72
CA VAL A 229 -2.08 4.54 -5.87
C VAL A 229 -0.76 4.06 -6.45
N ILE A 230 -0.13 3.07 -5.84
CA ILE A 230 1.14 2.49 -6.30
C ILE A 230 0.96 0.98 -6.42
N MET A 231 1.42 0.38 -7.53
CA MET A 231 1.47 -1.07 -7.65
C MET A 231 2.84 -1.55 -8.16
N GLY A 232 3.19 -2.79 -7.84
CA GLY A 232 4.45 -3.40 -8.25
C GLY A 232 4.66 -4.79 -7.68
N ILE A 233 5.93 -5.18 -7.53
CA ILE A 233 6.38 -6.48 -7.01
C ILE A 233 7.11 -6.25 -5.68
N THR A 234 6.89 -7.13 -4.69
CA THR A 234 7.67 -7.15 -3.43
C THR A 234 8.87 -8.08 -3.53
N ASN A 235 9.89 -7.88 -2.71
CA ASN A 235 11.06 -8.76 -2.65
C ASN A 235 10.70 -10.20 -2.23
N SER A 236 9.53 -10.39 -1.59
CA SER A 236 8.95 -11.71 -1.27
C SER A 236 8.15 -12.33 -2.42
N ALA A 237 8.35 -11.84 -3.66
CA ALA A 237 7.74 -12.35 -4.88
C ALA A 237 6.21 -12.23 -4.95
N THR A 238 5.60 -11.27 -4.24
CA THR A 238 4.17 -10.98 -4.32
C THR A 238 3.89 -9.72 -5.14
N ILE A 239 2.71 -9.62 -5.75
CA ILE A 239 2.22 -8.35 -6.32
C ILE A 239 1.64 -7.53 -5.17
N PHE A 240 1.93 -6.22 -5.11
CA PHE A 240 1.28 -5.32 -4.15
C PHE A 240 0.46 -4.23 -4.86
N ILE A 241 -0.56 -3.72 -4.15
CA ILE A 241 -1.21 -2.44 -4.43
C ILE A 241 -1.25 -1.67 -3.11
N SER A 242 -0.81 -0.41 -3.14
CA SER A 242 -0.80 0.49 -1.99
C SER A 242 -1.57 1.78 -2.32
N PHE A 243 -2.33 2.27 -1.35
CA PHE A 243 -3.17 3.46 -1.42
C PHE A 243 -2.72 4.40 -0.30
N LEU A 244 -2.22 5.58 -0.66
CA LEU A 244 -1.40 6.42 0.21
C LEU A 244 -1.90 7.88 0.18
N ASP A 245 -1.92 8.56 1.32
CA ASP A 245 -2.08 10.02 1.32
C ASP A 245 -0.73 10.70 1.02
N GLU A 246 -0.59 11.26 -0.19
CA GLU A 246 0.65 11.92 -0.60
C GLU A 246 0.88 13.25 0.15
N THR A 247 -0.15 13.88 0.70
CA THR A 247 0.05 15.11 1.47
C THR A 247 0.54 14.80 2.88
N LEU A 248 -0.13 13.87 3.58
CA LEU A 248 0.13 13.56 4.98
C LEU A 248 1.45 12.82 5.20
N LEU A 249 1.86 11.97 4.26
CA LEU A 249 3.14 11.24 4.35
C LEU A 249 4.33 12.04 3.76
N SER A 250 4.10 13.23 3.20
CA SER A 250 5.15 14.03 2.55
C SER A 250 6.25 14.45 3.52
N HIS A 251 7.46 14.69 3.00
CA HIS A 251 8.55 15.31 3.78
C HIS A 251 8.08 16.57 4.49
N GLN A 252 7.34 17.45 3.81
CA GLN A 252 6.83 18.68 4.41
C GLN A 252 5.94 18.43 5.65
N ASN A 253 5.10 17.39 5.63
CA ASN A 253 4.24 17.08 6.77
C ASN A 253 4.93 16.23 7.84
N LEU A 254 5.77 15.26 7.46
CA LEU A 254 6.51 14.44 8.42
C LEU A 254 7.61 15.25 9.11
N ASP A 255 8.31 16.15 8.42
CA ASP A 255 9.22 17.13 9.04
C ASP A 255 8.45 18.01 10.04
N ARG A 256 7.23 18.47 9.72
CA ARG A 256 6.39 19.27 10.64
C ARG A 256 6.02 18.52 11.92
N ILE A 257 5.89 17.19 11.87
CA ILE A 257 5.45 16.35 13.00
C ILE A 257 6.65 15.85 13.82
N PHE A 258 7.73 15.42 13.16
CA PHE A 258 8.82 14.68 13.77
C PHE A 258 10.18 15.40 13.79
N ALA A 259 10.39 16.42 12.96
CA ALA A 259 11.65 17.16 13.04
C ALA A 259 11.77 17.81 14.43
N PRO A 260 12.96 17.80 15.06
CA PRO A 260 13.16 18.49 16.32
C PRO A 260 12.87 19.97 16.11
N ALA A 261 11.90 20.51 16.85
CA ALA A 261 11.69 21.95 16.90
C ALA A 261 13.02 22.62 17.28
N ASP A 262 13.35 23.73 16.61
CA ASP A 262 14.45 24.63 17.00
C ASP A 262 14.12 25.27 18.35
N GLN A 263 14.24 24.49 19.42
CA GLN A 263 14.27 24.99 20.78
C GLN A 263 15.60 25.71 20.95
N SER A 264 15.58 27.00 20.64
CA SER A 264 16.54 27.94 21.20
C SER A 264 16.52 27.77 22.72
N ARG A 265 17.50 27.02 23.25
CA ARG A 265 17.69 26.91 24.70
C ARG A 265 17.82 28.34 25.21
N PRO A 266 17.00 28.77 26.18
CA PRO A 266 17.14 30.12 26.70
C PRO A 266 18.55 30.27 27.25
N ILE A 267 19.32 31.17 26.65
CA ILE A 267 20.65 31.52 27.13
C ILE A 267 20.42 32.25 28.45
N VAL A 268 20.65 31.54 29.55
CA VAL A 268 20.71 32.16 30.87
C VAL A 268 22.06 32.87 30.93
N GLU A 269 22.04 34.17 30.70
CA GLU A 269 23.19 35.04 30.96
C GLU A 269 23.52 35.04 32.46
N TRP A 270 24.82 35.16 32.78
CA TRP A 270 25.39 35.17 34.12
C TRP A 270 26.26 36.43 34.28
#